data_AF-A0A255ZKE3-F1
#
_entry.id   AF-A0A255ZKE3-F1
#
_cell.length_a   1.000
_cell.length_b   1.000
_cell.length_c   1.000
_cell.angle_alpha   90.00
_cell.angle_beta   90.00
_cell.angle_gamma   90.00
#
_symmetry.space_group_name_H-M   'P 1'
#
loop_
_entity.id
_entity.type
_entity.pdbx_description
1 polymer ?
#
loop_
_entity_poly.entity_id
_entity_poly.type
_entity_poly.pdbx_seq_one_letter_code
_entity_poly.pdbx_strand_id
1 'polypeptide(L)'
;MATYPTVKSVAADRMPALLRAMPKAELHMHIEGSLEPELMFALAKRNNVPLRFPSEQALRDAYVFNNLQEFLDIYHEGTMVLKSEQDFYDMTCAYLARAQADNVLHTEIFFDTQTHTGHGLSADVVINGLYRACADAPAKFGITASLILCFLRHLSEEEAFECLEQALPLRDKIVGIGLASSEVGHPPEKFAKVYARAKQLGFRLVAHAGEEAPPAYIWSALDVLKVERIDHGVQAIHDAALMQRLAKDKMPLTVCPLSNLKLRVFPTLKQHNIGTMLDAGIMATVNSDDPAYFGGYINENFTQTFAALGLTAQHAYTLARNSFEASFIDASVRARYVDRLDATFANFT
;
A
#
# COMPACT_ATOMS: atom_id res chain seq x y z
N MET A 1 11.60 -13.97 -18.66
CA MET A 1 11.86 -12.75 -17.86
C MET A 1 11.44 -11.55 -18.68
N ALA A 2 10.71 -10.58 -18.10
CA ALA A 2 10.55 -9.27 -18.75
C ALA A 2 11.94 -8.63 -18.74
N THR A 3 12.65 -8.69 -19.87
CA THR A 3 14.00 -8.17 -19.97
C THR A 3 13.92 -6.66 -20.11
N TYR A 4 13.82 -5.99 -18.97
CA TYR A 4 14.10 -4.57 -18.89
C TYR A 4 15.54 -4.28 -19.35
N PRO A 5 15.82 -3.05 -19.83
CA PRO A 5 17.17 -2.68 -20.20
C PRO A 5 18.14 -2.87 -19.02
N THR A 6 19.37 -3.23 -19.36
CA THR A 6 20.47 -3.27 -18.38
C THR A 6 20.83 -1.84 -17.99
N VAL A 7 20.83 -1.56 -16.69
CA VAL A 7 21.26 -0.26 -16.15
C VAL A 7 22.71 -0.30 -15.69
N LYS A 8 23.33 0.87 -15.58
CA LYS A 8 24.71 1.01 -15.08
C LYS A 8 24.81 0.49 -13.64
N SER A 9 25.90 -0.19 -13.32
CA SER A 9 26.21 -0.55 -11.93
C SER A 9 26.44 0.71 -11.10
N VAL A 10 25.92 0.72 -9.87
CA VAL A 10 26.12 1.80 -8.90
C VAL A 10 26.82 1.24 -7.67
N ALA A 11 27.83 1.95 -7.18
CA ALA A 11 28.56 1.56 -5.99
C ALA A 11 27.66 1.53 -4.75
N ALA A 12 27.96 0.64 -3.80
CA ALA A 12 27.09 0.39 -2.64
C ALA A 12 26.87 1.65 -1.78
N ASP A 13 27.90 2.49 -1.61
CA ASP A 13 27.84 3.76 -0.88
C ASP A 13 26.97 4.82 -1.59
N ARG A 14 26.82 4.73 -2.91
CA ARG A 14 25.98 5.61 -3.73
C ARG A 14 24.53 5.10 -3.87
N MET A 15 24.26 3.85 -3.51
CA MET A 15 22.93 3.25 -3.64
C MET A 15 21.82 4.04 -2.93
N PRO A 16 21.98 4.52 -1.68
CA PRO A 16 20.91 5.27 -1.01
C PRO A 16 20.53 6.57 -1.75
N ALA A 17 21.50 7.23 -2.40
CA ALA A 17 21.22 8.42 -3.19
C ALA A 17 20.43 8.10 -4.47
N LEU A 18 20.73 6.96 -5.13
CA LEU A 18 19.96 6.50 -6.28
C LEU A 18 18.52 6.16 -5.89
N LEU A 19 18.33 5.39 -4.81
CA LEU A 19 17.01 4.96 -4.34
C LEU A 19 16.11 6.15 -3.98
N ARG A 20 16.68 7.20 -3.38
CA ARG A 20 15.96 8.45 -3.11
C ARG A 20 15.64 9.22 -4.38
N ALA A 21 16.54 9.26 -5.37
CA ALA A 21 16.37 10.04 -6.59
C ALA A 21 15.47 9.38 -7.65
N MET A 22 15.33 8.05 -7.63
CA MET A 22 14.54 7.35 -8.65
C MET A 22 13.05 7.63 -8.49
N PRO A 23 12.35 8.02 -9.58
CA PRO A 23 10.90 8.13 -9.57
C PRO A 23 10.28 6.75 -9.40
N LYS A 24 9.20 6.68 -8.62
CA LYS A 24 8.47 5.42 -8.34
C LYS A 24 6.97 5.68 -8.19
N ALA A 25 6.17 4.63 -8.24
CA ALA A 25 4.78 4.65 -7.78
C ALA A 25 4.66 3.87 -6.47
N GLU A 26 3.70 4.24 -5.64
CA GLU A 26 3.35 3.52 -4.42
C GLU A 26 1.93 2.97 -4.58
N LEU A 27 1.77 1.65 -4.52
CA LEU A 27 0.52 0.96 -4.89
C LEU A 27 -0.17 0.27 -3.72
N HIS A 28 0.45 0.35 -2.54
CA HIS A 28 0.00 -0.30 -1.32
C HIS A 28 0.34 0.60 -0.15
N MET A 29 -0.66 1.38 0.26
CA MET A 29 -0.56 2.40 1.28
C MET A 29 -1.93 2.62 1.90
N HIS A 30 -2.10 2.32 3.18
CA HIS A 30 -3.34 2.63 3.92
C HIS A 30 -3.27 4.04 4.46
N ILE A 31 -4.25 4.89 4.14
CA ILE A 31 -4.14 6.32 4.48
C ILE A 31 -4.18 6.56 5.98
N GLU A 32 -4.98 5.81 6.72
CA GLU A 32 -5.02 5.83 8.17
C GLU A 32 -3.66 5.40 8.77
N GLY A 33 -2.93 4.53 8.06
CA GLY A 33 -1.55 4.11 8.37
C GLY A 33 -0.49 5.21 8.22
N SER A 34 -0.85 6.35 7.62
CA SER A 34 0.01 7.54 7.51
C SER A 34 -0.09 8.49 8.71
N LEU A 35 -1.00 8.20 9.65
CA LEU A 35 -1.35 9.13 10.72
C LEU A 35 -0.23 9.23 11.78
N GLU A 36 0.72 10.12 11.53
CA GLU A 36 1.80 10.43 12.47
C GLU A 36 1.27 10.95 13.82
N PRO A 37 1.92 10.61 14.94
CA PRO A 37 1.58 11.10 16.28
C PRO A 37 1.31 12.60 16.36
N GLU A 38 2.12 13.45 15.72
CA GLU A 38 1.94 14.91 15.74
C GLU A 38 0.58 15.31 15.16
N LEU A 39 0.21 14.72 14.01
CA LEU A 39 -1.08 14.99 13.39
C LEU A 39 -2.21 14.39 14.22
N MET A 40 -2.05 13.18 14.74
CA MET A 40 -3.03 12.53 15.60
C MET A 40 -3.38 13.40 16.82
N PHE A 41 -2.38 13.96 17.51
CA PHE A 41 -2.59 14.86 18.64
C PHE A 41 -3.23 16.20 18.23
N ALA A 42 -2.85 16.75 17.08
CA ALA A 42 -3.46 17.97 16.55
C ALA A 42 -4.95 17.76 16.23
N LEU A 43 -5.30 16.64 15.61
CA LEU A 43 -6.69 16.26 15.29
C LEU A 43 -7.50 15.95 16.55
N ALA A 44 -6.91 15.21 17.51
CA ALA A 44 -7.54 14.93 18.80
C ALA A 44 -7.93 16.23 19.52
N LYS A 45 -7.01 17.20 19.55
CA LYS A 45 -7.27 18.53 20.10
C LYS A 45 -8.35 19.27 19.31
N ARG A 46 -8.30 19.24 17.98
CA ARG A 46 -9.31 19.89 17.11
C ARG A 46 -10.71 19.35 17.36
N ASN A 47 -10.83 18.05 17.56
CA ASN A 47 -12.10 17.33 17.64
C ASN A 47 -12.54 17.01 19.08
N ASN A 48 -11.81 17.50 20.10
CA ASN A 48 -12.05 17.22 21.51
C ASN A 48 -12.12 15.70 21.82
N VAL A 49 -11.27 14.92 21.18
CA VAL A 49 -11.15 13.47 21.41
C VAL A 49 -10.04 13.23 22.44
N PRO A 50 -10.33 12.57 23.57
CA PRO A 50 -9.27 12.19 24.51
C PRO A 50 -8.40 11.09 23.92
N LEU A 51 -7.09 11.19 24.09
CA LEU A 51 -6.13 10.14 23.76
C LEU A 51 -5.71 9.41 25.04
N ARG A 52 -5.52 8.08 24.98
CA ARG A 52 -4.99 7.32 26.11
C ARG A 52 -3.54 7.68 26.43
N PHE A 53 -2.80 8.17 25.44
CA PHE A 53 -1.39 8.49 25.55
C PHE A 53 -1.17 9.94 25.97
N PRO A 54 -0.26 10.21 26.93
CA PRO A 54 -0.04 11.56 27.45
C PRO A 54 0.81 12.45 26.54
N SER A 55 1.48 11.89 25.53
CA SER A 55 2.34 12.63 24.59
C SER A 55 2.57 11.86 23.29
N GLU A 56 3.03 12.57 22.25
CA GLU A 56 3.45 12.00 20.97
C GLU A 56 4.54 10.93 21.16
N GLN A 57 5.54 11.19 22.02
CA GLN A 57 6.61 10.23 22.31
C GLN A 57 6.06 8.95 22.98
N ALA A 58 5.13 9.07 23.92
CA ALA A 58 4.53 7.91 24.58
C ALA A 58 3.74 7.03 23.59
N LEU A 59 3.09 7.65 22.60
CA LEU A 59 2.44 6.93 21.50
C LEU A 59 3.48 6.24 20.60
N ARG A 60 4.57 6.93 20.24
CA ARG A 60 5.67 6.32 19.45
C ARG A 60 6.29 5.11 20.15
N ASP A 61 6.51 5.21 21.45
CA ASP A 61 7.08 4.12 22.27
C ASP A 61 6.15 2.90 22.34
N ALA A 62 4.84 3.09 22.12
CA ALA A 62 3.85 2.01 22.10
C ALA A 62 3.77 1.26 20.76
N TYR A 63 4.46 1.71 19.70
CA TYR A 63 4.48 1.04 18.40
C TYR A 63 5.41 -0.17 18.40
N VAL A 64 5.11 -1.15 19.25
CA VAL A 64 5.79 -2.44 19.36
C VAL A 64 4.75 -3.52 19.17
N PHE A 65 4.88 -4.29 18.08
CA PHE A 65 3.89 -5.30 17.67
C PHE A 65 4.53 -6.68 17.57
N ASN A 66 3.76 -7.71 17.90
CA ASN A 66 4.13 -9.11 17.73
C ASN A 66 3.44 -9.79 16.53
N ASN A 67 2.37 -9.19 16.01
CA ASN A 67 1.56 -9.70 14.88
C ASN A 67 0.66 -8.58 14.31
N LEU A 68 -0.04 -8.86 13.21
CA LEU A 68 -0.98 -7.93 12.57
C LEU A 68 -2.10 -7.45 13.51
N GLN A 69 -2.63 -8.31 14.38
CA GLN A 69 -3.75 -7.95 15.25
C GLN A 69 -3.37 -6.89 16.31
N GLU A 70 -2.20 -7.02 16.95
CA GLU A 70 -1.74 -6.02 17.93
C GLU A 70 -1.52 -4.65 17.30
N PHE A 71 -1.09 -4.60 16.04
CA PHE A 71 -1.01 -3.35 15.28
C PHE A 71 -2.40 -2.74 15.06
N LEU A 72 -3.36 -3.55 14.59
CA LEU A 72 -4.73 -3.09 14.30
C LEU A 72 -5.40 -2.47 15.53
N ASP A 73 -5.14 -3.00 16.73
CA ASP A 73 -5.71 -2.45 17.97
C ASP A 73 -5.28 -0.99 18.23
N ILE A 74 -4.02 -0.63 17.95
CA ILE A 74 -3.53 0.76 18.09
C ILE A 74 -3.97 1.62 16.89
N TYR A 75 -3.93 1.05 15.69
CA TYR A 75 -4.39 1.70 14.47
C TYR A 75 -5.85 2.17 14.60
N HIS A 76 -6.76 1.30 15.05
CA HIS A 76 -8.17 1.64 15.23
C HIS A 76 -8.40 2.77 16.24
N GLU A 77 -7.64 2.83 17.33
CA GLU A 77 -7.71 3.95 18.25
C GLU A 77 -7.25 5.26 17.59
N GLY A 78 -6.20 5.20 16.77
CA GLY A 78 -5.73 6.34 15.97
C GLY A 78 -6.83 6.91 15.07
N THR A 79 -7.64 6.05 14.44
CA THR A 79 -8.72 6.50 13.55
C THR A 79 -9.82 7.29 14.28
N MET A 80 -9.95 7.16 15.61
CA MET A 80 -11.00 7.84 16.38
C MET A 80 -10.88 9.36 16.37
N VAL A 81 -9.70 9.91 16.06
CA VAL A 81 -9.48 11.36 16.01
C VAL A 81 -10.03 11.99 14.73
N LEU A 82 -10.35 11.19 13.71
CA LEU A 82 -10.92 11.63 12.44
C LEU A 82 -12.43 11.81 12.61
N LYS A 83 -12.97 13.02 12.41
CA LYS A 83 -14.39 13.35 12.64
C LYS A 83 -15.06 14.12 11.50
N SER A 84 -14.28 14.73 10.62
CA SER A 84 -14.76 15.66 9.60
C SER A 84 -14.01 15.48 8.29
N GLU A 85 -14.58 15.99 7.20
CA GLU A 85 -13.96 15.96 5.87
C GLU A 85 -12.57 16.61 5.87
N GLN A 86 -12.38 17.64 6.70
CA GLN A 86 -11.11 18.33 6.84
C GLN A 86 -10.03 17.44 7.49
N ASP A 87 -10.39 16.52 8.37
CA ASP A 87 -9.43 15.60 9.00
C ASP A 87 -8.86 14.62 7.98
N PHE A 88 -9.73 14.02 7.15
CA PHE A 88 -9.31 13.13 6.06
C PHE A 88 -8.49 13.86 5.00
N TYR A 89 -8.89 15.08 4.66
CA TYR A 89 -8.14 15.92 3.74
C TYR A 89 -6.74 16.27 4.27
N ASP A 90 -6.62 16.66 5.55
CA ASP A 90 -5.33 17.04 6.15
C ASP A 90 -4.38 15.83 6.26
N MET A 91 -4.90 14.67 6.68
CA MET A 91 -4.16 13.40 6.72
C MET A 91 -3.63 13.03 5.33
N THR A 92 -4.50 13.09 4.32
CA THR A 92 -4.11 12.77 2.93
C THR A 92 -3.07 13.75 2.40
N CYS A 93 -3.22 15.05 2.68
CA CYS A 93 -2.21 16.05 2.29
C CYS A 93 -0.87 15.81 2.97
N ALA A 94 -0.86 15.42 4.25
CA ALA A 94 0.37 15.11 4.98
C ALA A 94 1.11 13.92 4.35
N TYR A 95 0.39 12.84 4.02
CA TYR A 95 0.95 11.70 3.30
C TYR A 95 1.48 12.09 1.91
N LEU A 96 0.69 12.81 1.11
CA LEU A 96 1.09 13.19 -0.26
C LEU A 96 2.34 14.07 -0.27
N ALA A 97 2.52 14.93 0.74
CA ALA A 97 3.76 15.70 0.91
C ALA A 97 4.97 14.79 1.19
N ARG A 98 4.81 13.74 2.00
CA ARG A 98 5.87 12.73 2.23
C ARG A 98 6.17 11.91 0.99
N ALA A 99 5.15 11.44 0.30
CA ALA A 99 5.28 10.69 -0.96
C ALA A 99 6.05 11.51 -2.01
N GLN A 100 5.72 12.80 -2.16
CA GLN A 100 6.42 13.72 -3.06
C GLN A 100 7.90 13.87 -2.67
N ALA A 101 8.20 14.04 -1.38
CA ALA A 101 9.58 14.14 -0.89
C ALA A 101 10.38 12.86 -1.19
N ASP A 102 9.70 11.72 -1.30
CA ASP A 102 10.27 10.42 -1.64
C ASP A 102 10.36 10.12 -3.15
N ASN A 103 10.08 11.12 -4.00
CA ASN A 103 10.01 11.00 -5.46
C ASN A 103 8.96 9.97 -5.94
N VAL A 104 7.87 9.80 -5.19
CA VAL A 104 6.66 9.14 -5.69
C VAL A 104 6.01 10.05 -6.73
N LEU A 105 5.68 9.51 -7.92
CA LEU A 105 4.99 10.25 -8.98
C LEU A 105 3.49 9.95 -9.03
N HIS A 106 3.11 8.77 -8.55
CA HIS A 106 1.74 8.29 -8.47
C HIS A 106 1.56 7.43 -7.23
N THR A 107 0.44 7.59 -6.54
CA THR A 107 0.06 6.73 -5.42
C THR A 107 -1.37 6.21 -5.56
N GLU A 108 -1.58 4.94 -5.24
CA GLU A 108 -2.89 4.31 -5.11
C GLU A 108 -3.12 3.98 -3.63
N ILE A 109 -4.05 4.71 -3.03
CA ILE A 109 -4.22 4.81 -1.58
C ILE A 109 -5.41 3.95 -1.15
N PHE A 110 -5.16 3.02 -0.25
CA PHE A 110 -6.17 2.24 0.45
C PHE A 110 -6.83 3.06 1.56
N PHE A 111 -8.12 2.86 1.75
CA PHE A 111 -8.89 3.44 2.85
C PHE A 111 -10.08 2.56 3.21
N ASP A 112 -10.52 2.62 4.48
CA ASP A 112 -11.54 1.72 5.03
C ASP A 112 -12.75 2.50 5.56
N THR A 113 -13.81 2.65 4.76
CA THR A 113 -15.02 3.35 5.27
C THR A 113 -15.71 2.61 6.42
N GLN A 114 -15.58 1.28 6.49
CA GLN A 114 -16.22 0.47 7.54
C GLN A 114 -15.71 0.83 8.94
N THR A 115 -14.43 1.19 9.09
CA THR A 115 -13.89 1.69 10.36
C THR A 115 -14.56 2.98 10.79
N HIS A 116 -14.70 3.95 9.87
CA HIS A 116 -15.22 5.28 10.18
C HIS A 116 -16.74 5.30 10.33
N THR A 117 -17.44 4.50 9.54
CA THR A 117 -18.91 4.35 9.61
C THR A 117 -19.34 3.63 10.88
N GLY A 118 -18.55 2.65 11.35
CA GLY A 118 -18.70 2.08 12.69
C GLY A 118 -18.59 3.10 13.83
N HIS A 119 -17.96 4.25 13.58
CA HIS A 119 -17.83 5.37 14.53
C HIS A 119 -18.85 6.50 14.30
N GLY A 120 -19.86 6.28 13.44
CA GLY A 120 -20.96 7.22 13.20
C GLY A 120 -20.68 8.27 12.12
N LEU A 121 -19.60 8.14 11.34
CA LEU A 121 -19.37 8.99 10.17
C LEU A 121 -20.06 8.43 8.93
N SER A 122 -20.53 9.27 8.02
CA SER A 122 -21.00 8.82 6.70
C SER A 122 -19.81 8.56 5.76
N ALA A 123 -19.95 7.60 4.85
CA ALA A 123 -18.97 7.36 3.78
C ALA A 123 -18.62 8.63 2.99
N ASP A 124 -19.59 9.54 2.78
CA ASP A 124 -19.37 10.85 2.15
C ASP A 124 -18.29 11.69 2.82
N VAL A 125 -18.26 11.75 4.16
CA VAL A 125 -17.29 12.56 4.91
C VAL A 125 -15.88 12.04 4.68
N VAL A 126 -15.72 10.71 4.67
CA VAL A 126 -14.44 10.04 4.44
C VAL A 126 -13.99 10.27 3.00
N ILE A 127 -14.79 9.80 2.03
CA ILE A 127 -14.42 9.76 0.62
C ILE A 127 -14.19 11.17 0.06
N ASN A 128 -15.04 12.14 0.40
CA ASN A 128 -14.87 13.51 -0.09
C ASN A 128 -13.60 14.18 0.44
N GLY A 129 -13.23 13.92 1.70
CA GLY A 129 -12.03 14.49 2.29
C GLY A 129 -10.76 13.94 1.65
N LEU A 130 -10.69 12.61 1.50
CA LEU A 130 -9.60 11.93 0.81
C LEU A 130 -9.51 12.40 -0.67
N TYR A 131 -10.64 12.37 -1.39
CA TYR A 131 -10.67 12.70 -2.82
C TYR A 131 -10.27 14.14 -3.08
N ARG A 132 -10.71 15.09 -2.23
CA ARG A 132 -10.34 16.51 -2.38
C ARG A 132 -8.82 16.70 -2.29
N ALA A 133 -8.13 15.98 -1.41
CA ALA A 133 -6.68 16.01 -1.34
C ALA A 133 -6.02 15.37 -2.58
N CYS A 134 -6.56 14.25 -3.08
CA CYS A 134 -6.08 13.63 -4.33
C CYS A 134 -6.25 14.56 -5.54
N ALA A 135 -7.39 15.26 -5.65
CA ALA A 135 -7.69 16.20 -6.72
C ALA A 135 -6.75 17.42 -6.71
N ASP A 136 -6.38 17.89 -5.52
CA ASP A 136 -5.44 18.99 -5.34
C ASP A 136 -3.96 18.58 -5.53
N ALA A 137 -3.66 17.28 -5.44
CA ALA A 137 -2.29 16.76 -5.42
C ALA A 137 -1.43 17.17 -6.63
N PRO A 138 -1.95 17.16 -7.88
CA PRO A 138 -1.16 17.59 -9.04
C PRO A 138 -0.72 19.05 -8.95
N ALA A 139 -1.58 19.94 -8.46
CA ALA A 139 -1.27 21.36 -8.34
C ALA A 139 -0.37 21.66 -7.12
N LYS A 140 -0.58 20.97 -6.00
CA LYS A 140 0.14 21.22 -4.73
C LYS A 140 1.49 20.53 -4.66
N PHE A 141 1.58 19.31 -5.18
CA PHE A 141 2.73 18.43 -4.98
C PHE A 141 3.34 17.93 -6.30
N GLY A 142 2.65 18.10 -7.44
CA GLY A 142 3.14 17.60 -8.73
C GLY A 142 3.07 16.08 -8.87
N ILE A 143 2.27 15.41 -8.03
CA ILE A 143 2.05 13.96 -8.04
C ILE A 143 0.57 13.67 -8.31
N THR A 144 0.27 12.47 -8.79
CA THR A 144 -1.12 12.00 -8.96
C THR A 144 -1.48 11.00 -7.87
N ALA A 145 -2.75 10.92 -7.51
CA ALA A 145 -3.23 9.98 -6.50
C ALA A 145 -4.58 9.38 -6.91
N SER A 146 -4.87 8.16 -6.46
CA SER A 146 -6.15 7.48 -6.67
C SER A 146 -6.55 6.72 -5.41
N LEU A 147 -7.86 6.51 -5.22
CA LEU A 147 -8.41 5.86 -4.03
C LEU A 147 -8.89 4.45 -4.36
N ILE A 148 -8.55 3.50 -3.50
CA ILE A 148 -9.04 2.12 -3.53
C ILE A 148 -9.76 1.86 -2.20
N LEU A 149 -11.05 1.57 -2.28
CA LEU A 149 -11.87 1.28 -1.11
C LEU A 149 -11.61 -0.17 -0.68
N CYS A 150 -11.20 -0.37 0.57
CA CYS A 150 -10.94 -1.69 1.12
C CYS A 150 -12.13 -2.19 1.95
N PHE A 151 -12.44 -3.49 1.80
CA PHE A 151 -13.33 -4.19 2.73
C PHE A 151 -12.52 -4.79 3.89
N LEU A 152 -13.06 -4.67 5.10
CA LEU A 152 -12.48 -5.26 6.31
C LEU A 152 -12.84 -6.74 6.39
N ARG A 153 -11.87 -7.62 6.16
CA ARG A 153 -12.15 -9.06 5.96
C ARG A 153 -12.65 -9.81 7.20
N HIS A 154 -12.40 -9.26 8.39
CA HIS A 154 -12.92 -9.80 9.65
C HIS A 154 -14.44 -9.62 9.76
N LEU A 155 -15.02 -8.60 9.12
CA LEU A 155 -16.47 -8.34 9.03
C LEU A 155 -17.14 -9.23 7.98
N SER A 156 -18.47 -9.30 7.96
CA SER A 156 -19.23 -10.16 7.05
C SER A 156 -19.19 -9.67 5.58
N GLU A 157 -19.50 -10.56 4.63
CA GLU A 157 -19.70 -10.16 3.23
C GLU A 157 -20.92 -9.22 3.07
N GLU A 158 -21.92 -9.35 3.95
CA GLU A 158 -23.09 -8.48 3.98
C GLU A 158 -22.70 -7.04 4.31
N GLU A 159 -21.88 -6.83 5.35
CA GLU A 159 -21.33 -5.50 5.68
C GLU A 159 -20.45 -4.93 4.55
N ALA A 160 -19.77 -5.79 3.77
CA ALA A 160 -19.04 -5.34 2.58
C ALA A 160 -20.00 -4.88 1.46
N PHE A 161 -21.16 -5.52 1.28
CA PHE A 161 -22.19 -5.02 0.37
C PHE A 161 -22.78 -3.69 0.85
N GLU A 162 -23.07 -3.55 2.13
CA GLU A 162 -23.54 -2.27 2.70
C GLU A 162 -22.52 -1.15 2.48
N CYS A 163 -21.24 -1.43 2.74
CA CYS A 163 -20.13 -0.54 2.45
C CYS A 163 -20.09 -0.13 0.97
N LEU A 164 -20.19 -1.11 0.07
CA LEU A 164 -20.21 -0.86 -1.38
C LEU A 164 -21.37 0.06 -1.78
N GLU A 165 -22.59 -0.23 -1.32
CA GLU A 165 -23.79 0.56 -1.63
C GLU A 165 -23.68 2.01 -1.13
N GLN A 166 -23.09 2.23 0.06
CA GLN A 166 -22.80 3.56 0.57
C GLN A 166 -21.76 4.33 -0.27
N ALA A 167 -20.82 3.63 -0.92
CA ALA A 167 -19.80 4.23 -1.76
C ALA A 167 -20.27 4.47 -3.21
N LEU A 168 -21.32 3.79 -3.70
CA LEU A 168 -21.80 3.90 -5.08
C LEU A 168 -22.12 5.33 -5.54
N PRO A 169 -22.72 6.22 -4.73
CA PRO A 169 -22.95 7.61 -5.12
C PRO A 169 -21.66 8.38 -5.42
N LEU A 170 -20.51 7.90 -4.95
CA LEU A 170 -19.18 8.51 -5.06
C LEU A 170 -18.23 7.65 -5.91
N ARG A 171 -18.78 6.73 -6.71
CA ARG A 171 -18.02 5.75 -7.50
C ARG A 171 -16.98 6.37 -8.42
N ASP A 172 -17.23 7.56 -8.96
CA ASP A 172 -16.29 8.28 -9.83
C ASP A 172 -15.00 8.74 -9.13
N LYS A 173 -14.97 8.68 -7.79
CA LYS A 173 -13.83 9.06 -6.95
C LYS A 173 -12.93 7.87 -6.57
N ILE A 174 -13.35 6.64 -6.89
CA ILE A 174 -12.72 5.40 -6.46
C ILE A 174 -12.34 4.59 -7.70
N VAL A 175 -11.07 4.20 -7.80
CA VAL A 175 -10.57 3.44 -8.97
C VAL A 175 -10.76 1.93 -8.79
N GLY A 176 -10.75 1.44 -7.55
CA GLY A 176 -10.78 0.01 -7.28
C GLY A 176 -11.29 -0.37 -5.90
N ILE A 177 -11.42 -1.68 -5.72
CA ILE A 177 -11.79 -2.34 -4.47
C ILE A 177 -10.63 -3.22 -4.00
N GLY A 178 -10.31 -3.13 -2.70
CA GLY A 178 -9.37 -3.97 -1.99
C GLY A 178 -10.02 -4.81 -0.88
N LEU A 179 -9.23 -5.70 -0.29
CA LEU A 179 -9.60 -6.52 0.87
C LEU A 179 -8.40 -6.51 1.81
N ALA A 180 -8.61 -6.03 3.04
CA ALA A 180 -7.55 -5.77 4.01
C ALA A 180 -7.97 -6.24 5.41
N SER A 181 -7.21 -5.83 6.43
CA SER A 181 -7.37 -6.24 7.84
C SER A 181 -6.97 -7.70 8.11
N SER A 182 -7.26 -8.20 9.33
CA SER A 182 -6.77 -9.48 9.88
C SER A 182 -6.90 -10.63 8.89
N GLU A 183 -5.78 -11.20 8.46
CA GLU A 183 -5.77 -12.16 7.35
C GLU A 183 -6.16 -13.59 7.79
N VAL A 184 -5.47 -14.13 8.80
CA VAL A 184 -5.65 -15.53 9.23
C VAL A 184 -7.06 -15.78 9.76
N GLY A 185 -7.74 -16.79 9.22
CA GLY A 185 -9.12 -17.14 9.61
C GLY A 185 -10.21 -16.43 8.80
N HIS A 186 -9.84 -15.51 7.90
CA HIS A 186 -10.78 -14.74 7.09
C HIS A 186 -10.47 -14.90 5.60
N PRO A 187 -10.76 -16.07 4.98
CA PRO A 187 -10.27 -16.40 3.65
C PRO A 187 -10.90 -15.51 2.55
N PRO A 188 -10.18 -15.22 1.44
CA PRO A 188 -10.66 -14.32 0.38
C PRO A 188 -12.01 -14.73 -0.22
N GLU A 189 -12.26 -16.03 -0.40
CA GLU A 189 -13.50 -16.53 -1.03
C GLU A 189 -14.78 -16.17 -0.27
N LYS A 190 -14.67 -15.76 1.00
CA LYS A 190 -15.79 -15.19 1.77
C LYS A 190 -16.43 -13.99 1.08
N PHE A 191 -15.67 -13.23 0.29
CA PHE A 191 -16.10 -11.99 -0.36
C PHE A 191 -16.35 -12.14 -1.87
N ALA A 192 -16.53 -13.38 -2.35
CA ALA A 192 -16.66 -13.68 -3.77
C ALA A 192 -17.78 -12.91 -4.48
N LYS A 193 -18.94 -12.76 -3.84
CA LYS A 193 -20.11 -12.11 -4.46
C LYS A 193 -19.94 -10.61 -4.52
N VAL A 194 -19.44 -9.98 -3.46
CA VAL A 194 -19.22 -8.53 -3.45
C VAL A 194 -18.10 -8.13 -4.43
N TYR A 195 -17.06 -8.94 -4.56
CA TYR A 195 -16.02 -8.75 -5.59
C TYR A 195 -16.57 -8.92 -7.02
N ALA A 196 -17.39 -9.94 -7.26
CA ALA A 196 -18.06 -10.11 -8.55
C ALA A 196 -18.96 -8.91 -8.88
N ARG A 197 -19.67 -8.35 -7.90
CA ARG A 197 -20.47 -7.13 -8.04
C ARG A 197 -19.61 -5.92 -8.33
N ALA A 198 -18.52 -5.72 -7.59
CA ALA A 198 -17.56 -4.63 -7.82
C ALA A 198 -16.99 -4.67 -9.25
N LYS A 199 -16.68 -5.87 -9.75
CA LYS A 199 -16.24 -6.08 -11.14
C LYS A 199 -17.29 -5.64 -12.17
N GLN A 200 -18.56 -6.01 -11.96
CA GLN A 200 -19.66 -5.60 -12.85
C GLN A 200 -19.85 -4.08 -12.85
N LEU A 201 -19.52 -3.44 -11.73
CA LEU A 201 -19.46 -1.99 -11.59
C LEU A 201 -18.14 -1.40 -12.11
N GLY A 202 -17.31 -2.16 -12.81
CA GLY A 202 -16.11 -1.65 -13.47
C GLY A 202 -15.00 -1.17 -12.53
N PHE A 203 -15.05 -1.50 -11.24
CA PHE A 203 -13.92 -1.28 -10.34
C PHE A 203 -12.76 -2.21 -10.69
N ARG A 204 -11.54 -1.71 -10.54
CA ARG A 204 -10.34 -2.54 -10.49
C ARG A 204 -10.33 -3.34 -9.19
N LEU A 205 -9.73 -4.54 -9.19
CA LEU A 205 -9.77 -5.42 -8.02
C LEU A 205 -8.37 -5.79 -7.54
N VAL A 206 -8.12 -5.60 -6.25
CA VAL A 206 -6.90 -6.04 -5.54
C VAL A 206 -7.29 -6.72 -4.23
N ALA A 207 -6.37 -7.41 -3.57
CA ALA A 207 -6.61 -8.02 -2.27
C ALA A 207 -5.30 -8.35 -1.56
N HIS A 208 -5.27 -8.15 -0.24
CA HIS A 208 -4.25 -8.72 0.63
C HIS A 208 -4.38 -10.23 0.64
N ALA A 209 -3.30 -10.91 0.24
CA ALA A 209 -3.22 -12.35 0.28
C ALA A 209 -1.79 -12.81 0.45
N GLY A 210 -1.57 -13.74 1.39
CA GLY A 210 -0.27 -14.34 1.64
C GLY A 210 0.73 -13.37 2.28
N GLU A 211 0.27 -12.59 3.25
CA GLU A 211 1.13 -11.88 4.18
C GLU A 211 1.50 -12.80 5.35
N GLU A 212 0.50 -13.19 6.13
CA GLU A 212 0.58 -14.17 7.24
C GLU A 212 -0.07 -15.51 6.86
N ALA A 213 -1.05 -15.52 5.94
CA ALA A 213 -1.80 -16.72 5.55
C ALA A 213 -1.12 -17.56 4.46
N PRO A 214 -1.50 -18.84 4.33
CA PRO A 214 -0.86 -19.75 3.37
C PRO A 214 -1.12 -19.37 1.89
N PRO A 215 -0.31 -19.92 0.95
CA PRO A 215 -0.47 -19.75 -0.50
C PRO A 215 -1.88 -19.98 -1.06
N ALA A 216 -2.69 -20.81 -0.38
CA ALA A 216 -4.09 -21.07 -0.75
C ALA A 216 -4.93 -19.78 -0.82
N TYR A 217 -4.62 -18.77 0.00
CA TYR A 217 -5.33 -17.48 -0.04
C TYR A 217 -4.95 -16.68 -1.30
N ILE A 218 -3.70 -16.75 -1.73
CA ILE A 218 -3.28 -16.13 -3.00
C ILE A 218 -4.01 -16.80 -4.17
N TRP A 219 -4.09 -18.14 -4.20
CA TRP A 219 -4.90 -18.84 -5.20
C TRP A 219 -6.36 -18.39 -5.19
N SER A 220 -6.97 -18.29 -4.01
CA SER A 220 -8.35 -17.83 -3.86
C SER A 220 -8.56 -16.39 -4.36
N ALA A 221 -7.66 -15.46 -4.02
CA ALA A 221 -7.71 -14.10 -4.53
C ALA A 221 -7.62 -14.06 -6.07
N LEU A 222 -6.75 -14.87 -6.67
CA LEU A 222 -6.59 -14.94 -8.12
C LEU A 222 -7.81 -15.59 -8.82
N ASP A 223 -8.31 -16.69 -8.28
CA ASP A 223 -9.28 -17.54 -8.99
C ASP A 223 -10.73 -17.30 -8.59
N VAL A 224 -10.98 -16.85 -7.37
CA VAL A 224 -12.32 -16.54 -6.89
C VAL A 224 -12.57 -15.05 -7.02
N LEU A 225 -11.71 -14.21 -6.44
CA LEU A 225 -11.89 -12.75 -6.45
C LEU A 225 -11.51 -12.11 -7.79
N LYS A 226 -10.72 -12.80 -8.61
CA LYS A 226 -10.27 -12.33 -9.94
C LYS A 226 -9.53 -11.00 -9.88
N VAL A 227 -8.67 -10.85 -8.86
CA VAL A 227 -7.85 -9.65 -8.67
C VAL A 227 -6.84 -9.45 -9.80
N GLU A 228 -6.45 -8.21 -9.99
CA GLU A 228 -5.47 -7.76 -10.98
C GLU A 228 -4.06 -7.62 -10.40
N ARG A 229 -3.97 -7.53 -9.06
CA ARG A 229 -2.74 -7.50 -8.26
C ARG A 229 -2.99 -8.16 -6.92
N ILE A 230 -1.94 -8.72 -6.33
CA ILE A 230 -1.95 -9.27 -4.98
C ILE A 230 -1.18 -8.33 -4.08
N ASP A 231 -1.77 -8.00 -2.94
CA ASP A 231 -1.13 -7.20 -1.92
C ASP A 231 -0.36 -8.11 -0.94
N HIS A 232 0.91 -7.78 -0.72
CA HIS A 232 1.99 -8.66 -0.19
C HIS A 232 2.36 -9.85 -1.08
N GLY A 233 1.70 -11.00 -0.93
CA GLY A 233 2.04 -12.25 -1.63
C GLY A 233 3.34 -12.92 -1.20
N VAL A 234 3.95 -12.51 -0.09
CA VAL A 234 5.27 -13.00 0.35
C VAL A 234 5.31 -14.50 0.65
N GLN A 235 4.17 -15.07 1.05
CA GLN A 235 4.04 -16.51 1.33
C GLN A 235 4.02 -17.38 0.06
N ALA A 236 3.92 -16.79 -1.14
CA ALA A 236 3.91 -17.52 -2.41
C ALA A 236 5.12 -18.45 -2.59
N ILE A 237 6.27 -18.12 -1.99
CA ILE A 237 7.51 -18.91 -2.06
C ILE A 237 7.34 -20.35 -1.55
N HIS A 238 6.31 -20.62 -0.75
CA HIS A 238 5.99 -21.95 -0.21
C HIS A 238 5.17 -22.82 -1.17
N ASP A 239 4.83 -22.33 -2.37
CA ASP A 239 4.14 -23.07 -3.42
C ASP A 239 4.83 -22.82 -4.78
N ALA A 240 5.55 -23.83 -5.26
CA ALA A 240 6.27 -23.74 -6.53
C ALA A 240 5.36 -23.56 -7.76
N ALA A 241 4.15 -24.14 -7.74
CA ALA A 241 3.21 -23.99 -8.84
C ALA A 241 2.63 -22.56 -8.86
N LEU A 242 2.36 -22.00 -7.69
CA LEU A 242 1.93 -20.61 -7.56
C LEU A 242 3.01 -19.64 -8.05
N MET A 243 4.27 -19.82 -7.62
CA MET A 243 5.40 -18.99 -8.10
C MET A 243 5.52 -19.01 -9.62
N GLN A 244 5.41 -20.18 -10.24
CA GLN A 244 5.44 -20.32 -11.70
C GLN A 244 4.28 -19.57 -12.37
N ARG A 245 3.06 -19.68 -11.82
CA ARG A 245 1.89 -18.95 -12.33
C ARG A 245 2.10 -17.44 -12.22
N LEU A 246 2.48 -16.94 -11.04
CA LEU A 246 2.67 -15.51 -10.80
C LEU A 246 3.71 -14.91 -11.75
N ALA A 247 4.83 -15.59 -11.96
CA ALA A 247 5.87 -15.14 -12.88
C ALA A 247 5.43 -15.18 -14.36
N LYS A 248 4.73 -16.25 -14.76
CA LYS A 248 4.22 -16.41 -16.13
C LYS A 248 3.19 -15.34 -16.47
N ASP A 249 2.24 -15.11 -15.57
CA ASP A 249 1.13 -14.17 -15.78
C ASP A 249 1.59 -12.71 -15.54
N LYS A 250 2.82 -12.51 -15.05
CA LYS A 250 3.34 -11.22 -14.56
C LYS A 250 2.38 -10.56 -13.56
N MET A 251 1.80 -11.37 -12.68
CA MET A 251 0.90 -10.90 -11.63
C MET A 251 1.68 -10.01 -10.66
N PRO A 252 1.30 -8.72 -10.49
CA PRO A 252 2.01 -7.85 -9.57
C PRO A 252 1.82 -8.25 -8.12
N LEU A 253 2.92 -8.21 -7.36
CA LEU A 253 2.92 -8.34 -5.89
C LEU A 253 3.34 -7.00 -5.26
N THR A 254 2.47 -6.38 -4.47
CA THR A 254 2.78 -5.12 -3.76
C THR A 254 3.40 -5.43 -2.40
N VAL A 255 4.73 -5.62 -2.39
CA VAL A 255 5.47 -6.10 -1.22
C VAL A 255 5.83 -4.93 -0.28
N CYS A 256 5.76 -5.17 1.03
CA CYS A 256 5.93 -4.14 2.07
C CYS A 256 7.00 -4.57 3.10
N PRO A 257 8.31 -4.42 2.80
CA PRO A 257 9.36 -5.05 3.62
C PRO A 257 9.40 -4.64 5.09
N LEU A 258 9.18 -3.35 5.40
CA LEU A 258 9.17 -2.88 6.80
C LEU A 258 7.91 -3.33 7.54
N SER A 259 6.76 -3.39 6.87
CA SER A 259 5.55 -4.02 7.41
C SER A 259 5.82 -5.49 7.78
N ASN A 260 6.34 -6.27 6.83
CA ASN A 260 6.63 -7.69 7.05
C ASN A 260 7.70 -7.93 8.14
N LEU A 261 8.64 -7.00 8.35
CA LEU A 261 9.55 -7.02 9.48
C LEU A 261 8.82 -6.71 10.80
N LYS A 262 8.04 -5.63 10.83
CA LYS A 262 7.38 -5.12 12.04
C LYS A 262 6.34 -6.11 12.56
N LEU A 263 5.61 -6.76 11.66
CA LEU A 263 4.59 -7.77 11.94
C LEU A 263 5.15 -9.19 12.09
N ARG A 264 6.49 -9.35 12.09
CA ARG A 264 7.19 -10.62 12.35
C ARG A 264 6.97 -11.72 11.31
N VAL A 265 6.44 -11.38 10.13
CA VAL A 265 6.42 -12.27 8.96
C VAL A 265 7.85 -12.68 8.59
N PHE A 266 8.80 -11.75 8.67
CA PHE A 266 10.24 -12.04 8.64
C PHE A 266 10.91 -11.60 9.96
N PRO A 267 11.74 -12.45 10.58
CA PRO A 267 12.49 -12.08 11.78
C PRO A 267 13.46 -10.91 11.56
N THR A 268 14.04 -10.80 10.36
CA THR A 268 14.96 -9.74 9.97
C THR A 268 14.83 -9.44 8.47
N LEU A 269 15.15 -8.21 8.05
CA LEU A 269 15.16 -7.86 6.62
C LEU A 269 16.16 -8.69 5.80
N LYS A 270 17.23 -9.22 6.42
CA LYS A 270 18.19 -10.11 5.73
C LYS A 270 17.57 -11.43 5.26
N GLN A 271 16.45 -11.81 5.85
CA GLN A 271 15.71 -13.03 5.51
C GLN A 271 14.53 -12.75 4.57
N HIS A 272 14.29 -11.48 4.23
CA HIS A 272 13.18 -11.07 3.37
C HIS A 272 13.37 -11.62 1.95
N ASN A 273 12.30 -12.14 1.34
CA ASN A 273 12.39 -12.96 0.12
C ASN A 273 12.20 -12.19 -1.21
N ILE A 274 12.05 -10.86 -1.16
CA ILE A 274 11.83 -10.04 -2.38
C ILE A 274 12.94 -10.19 -3.43
N GLY A 275 14.20 -10.37 -3.02
CA GLY A 275 15.30 -10.66 -3.97
C GLY A 275 15.07 -11.97 -4.74
N THR A 276 14.74 -13.03 -4.01
CA THR A 276 14.38 -14.34 -4.59
C THR A 276 13.18 -14.25 -5.53
N MET A 277 12.17 -13.42 -5.19
CA MET A 277 11.02 -13.18 -6.06
C MET A 277 11.42 -12.55 -7.39
N LEU A 278 12.27 -11.52 -7.35
CA LEU A 278 12.79 -10.87 -8.57
C LEU A 278 13.57 -11.86 -9.44
N ASP A 279 14.44 -12.67 -8.84
CA ASP A 279 15.22 -13.69 -9.55
C ASP A 279 14.32 -14.77 -10.19
N ALA A 280 13.20 -15.10 -9.53
CA ALA A 280 12.18 -15.99 -10.06
C ALA A 280 11.30 -15.35 -11.15
N GLY A 281 11.51 -14.07 -11.49
CA GLY A 281 10.76 -13.34 -12.50
C GLY A 281 9.40 -12.84 -12.04
N ILE A 282 9.15 -12.79 -10.72
CA ILE A 282 7.94 -12.20 -10.14
C ILE A 282 7.95 -10.68 -10.34
N MET A 283 6.80 -10.13 -10.70
CA MET A 283 6.59 -8.69 -10.81
C MET A 283 6.37 -8.07 -9.42
N ALA A 284 7.40 -8.05 -8.58
CA ALA A 284 7.33 -7.43 -7.26
C ALA A 284 7.51 -5.91 -7.35
N THR A 285 6.89 -5.19 -6.42
CA THR A 285 7.10 -3.75 -6.13
C THR A 285 7.43 -3.57 -4.65
N VAL A 286 7.92 -2.39 -4.25
CA VAL A 286 8.16 -2.05 -2.84
C VAL A 286 7.25 -0.89 -2.45
N ASN A 287 6.56 -1.02 -1.31
CA ASN A 287 5.59 -0.05 -0.79
C ASN A 287 5.75 0.07 0.73
N SER A 288 5.12 1.09 1.33
CA SER A 288 5.28 1.37 2.76
C SER A 288 4.16 0.89 3.68
N ASP A 289 2.98 0.57 3.14
CA ASP A 289 1.85 0.02 3.90
C ASP A 289 1.31 1.03 4.93
N ASP A 290 1.68 0.91 6.21
CA ASP A 290 1.39 1.86 7.30
C ASP A 290 2.67 2.55 7.81
N PRO A 291 3.23 3.52 7.07
CA PRO A 291 4.57 4.05 7.30
C PRO A 291 4.78 4.70 8.68
N ALA A 292 3.74 5.31 9.26
CA ALA A 292 3.81 5.92 10.58
C ALA A 292 3.98 4.88 11.70
N TYR A 293 3.58 3.63 11.45
CA TYR A 293 3.62 2.51 12.40
C TYR A 293 4.83 1.60 12.17
N PHE A 294 5.22 1.42 10.90
CA PHE A 294 6.22 0.44 10.49
C PHE A 294 7.65 1.01 10.38
N GLY A 295 7.81 2.29 10.70
CA GLY A 295 9.12 2.91 10.91
C GLY A 295 9.76 3.46 9.65
N GLY A 296 8.96 3.83 8.65
CA GLY A 296 9.46 4.53 7.47
C GLY A 296 8.53 4.50 6.27
N TYR A 297 8.66 5.52 5.43
CA TYR A 297 7.93 5.63 4.17
C TYR A 297 8.63 4.80 3.08
N ILE A 298 8.23 4.97 1.83
CA ILE A 298 8.70 4.12 0.73
C ILE A 298 10.23 4.18 0.57
N ASN A 299 10.87 5.33 0.79
CA ASN A 299 12.34 5.41 0.71
C ASN A 299 13.05 4.63 1.82
N GLU A 300 12.54 4.63 3.05
CA GLU A 300 13.08 3.78 4.11
C GLU A 300 12.94 2.29 3.76
N ASN A 301 11.79 1.89 3.19
CA ASN A 301 11.58 0.52 2.72
C ASN A 301 12.62 0.12 1.66
N PHE A 302 12.88 0.98 0.67
CA PHE A 302 13.94 0.74 -0.31
C PHE A 302 15.33 0.70 0.34
N THR A 303 15.71 1.74 1.07
CA THR A 303 17.09 1.88 1.57
C THR A 303 17.47 0.80 2.58
N GLN A 304 16.59 0.46 3.53
CA GLN A 304 16.86 -0.58 4.52
C GLN A 304 16.88 -1.98 3.90
N THR A 305 15.94 -2.27 2.99
CA THR A 305 15.87 -3.57 2.32
C THR A 305 17.07 -3.81 1.43
N PHE A 306 17.49 -2.80 0.66
CA PHE A 306 18.66 -2.89 -0.22
C PHE A 306 19.95 -3.10 0.58
N ALA A 307 20.10 -2.38 1.70
CA ALA A 307 21.24 -2.55 2.59
C ALA A 307 21.26 -3.96 3.24
N ALA A 308 20.09 -4.50 3.61
CA ALA A 308 19.99 -5.81 4.24
C ALA A 308 20.26 -6.97 3.27
N LEU A 309 19.79 -6.87 2.03
CA LEU A 309 19.83 -7.94 1.03
C LEU A 309 20.97 -7.81 0.00
N GLY A 310 21.67 -6.67 -0.03
CA GLY A 310 22.69 -6.41 -1.04
C GLY A 310 22.14 -6.28 -2.47
N LEU A 311 20.92 -5.73 -2.61
CA LEU A 311 20.28 -5.56 -3.91
C LEU A 311 20.99 -4.49 -4.77
N THR A 312 20.93 -4.65 -6.08
CA THR A 312 21.71 -3.86 -7.05
C THR A 312 20.88 -2.76 -7.70
N ALA A 313 21.53 -1.87 -8.45
CA ALA A 313 20.85 -0.86 -9.27
C ALA A 313 19.85 -1.48 -10.25
N GLN A 314 20.13 -2.68 -10.77
CA GLN A 314 19.19 -3.40 -11.65
C GLN A 314 17.92 -3.82 -10.90
N HIS A 315 18.04 -4.24 -9.64
CA HIS A 315 16.87 -4.53 -8.80
C HIS A 315 16.08 -3.25 -8.52
N ALA A 316 16.75 -2.13 -8.23
CA ALA A 316 16.09 -0.84 -8.01
C ALA A 316 15.27 -0.40 -9.23
N TYR A 317 15.89 -0.45 -10.41
CA TYR A 317 15.21 -0.14 -11.66
C TYR A 317 14.01 -1.06 -11.88
N THR A 318 14.19 -2.37 -11.69
CA THR A 318 13.12 -3.38 -11.89
C THR A 318 11.92 -3.13 -10.98
N LEU A 319 12.16 -2.89 -9.68
CA LEU A 319 11.10 -2.60 -8.70
C LEU A 319 10.37 -1.31 -9.03
N ALA A 320 11.08 -0.23 -9.36
CA ALA A 320 10.48 1.05 -9.74
C ALA A 320 9.70 0.92 -11.06
N ARG A 321 10.25 0.23 -12.06
CA ARG A 321 9.58 0.00 -13.35
C ARG A 321 8.32 -0.84 -13.18
N ASN A 322 8.37 -1.88 -12.35
CA ASN A 322 7.21 -2.69 -11.98
C ASN A 322 6.12 -1.85 -11.32
N SER A 323 6.47 -0.88 -10.45
CA SER A 323 5.46 -0.02 -9.81
C SER A 323 4.65 0.79 -10.83
N PHE A 324 5.27 1.28 -11.90
CA PHE A 324 4.53 1.96 -12.97
C PHE A 324 3.74 0.98 -13.84
N GLU A 325 4.27 -0.21 -14.15
CA GLU A 325 3.55 -1.21 -14.94
C GLU A 325 2.34 -1.80 -14.22
N ALA A 326 2.46 -1.98 -12.90
CA ALA A 326 1.41 -2.50 -12.06
C ALA A 326 0.33 -1.44 -11.78
N SER A 327 0.66 -0.15 -11.80
CA SER A 327 -0.32 0.91 -11.52
C SER A 327 -1.50 0.96 -12.49
N PHE A 328 -2.63 1.50 -12.02
CA PHE A 328 -3.86 1.71 -12.78
C PHE A 328 -3.89 3.03 -13.56
N ILE A 329 -2.75 3.71 -13.68
CA ILE A 329 -2.61 4.89 -14.54
C ILE A 329 -2.70 4.52 -16.02
N ASP A 330 -3.13 5.49 -16.83
CA ASP A 330 -3.17 5.37 -18.28
C ASP A 330 -1.79 5.10 -18.89
N ALA A 331 -1.77 4.39 -20.01
CA ALA A 331 -0.55 4.01 -20.71
C ALA A 331 0.34 5.21 -21.10
N SER A 332 -0.27 6.35 -21.45
CA SER A 332 0.47 7.58 -21.78
C SER A 332 1.13 8.22 -20.56
N VAL A 333 0.47 8.20 -19.41
CA VAL A 333 1.03 8.67 -18.13
C VAL A 333 2.18 7.76 -17.71
N ARG A 334 1.98 6.44 -17.80
CA ARG A 334 2.98 5.42 -17.54
C ARG A 334 4.24 5.63 -18.36
N ALA A 335 4.11 5.77 -19.69
CA ALA A 335 5.24 6.00 -20.58
C ALA A 335 6.08 7.21 -20.15
N ARG A 336 5.44 8.34 -19.79
CA ARG A 336 6.16 9.52 -19.31
C ARG A 336 6.89 9.30 -17.99
N TYR A 337 6.32 8.54 -17.07
CA TYR A 337 6.98 8.22 -15.79
C TYR A 337 8.16 7.27 -15.98
N VAL A 338 8.05 6.36 -16.94
CA VAL A 338 9.13 5.47 -17.36
C VAL A 338 10.26 6.24 -18.00
N ASP A 339 9.98 7.18 -18.91
CA ASP A 339 11.02 8.02 -19.52
C ASP A 339 11.81 8.79 -18.44
N ARG A 340 11.13 9.26 -17.38
CA ARG A 340 11.79 9.90 -16.24
C ARG A 340 12.66 8.92 -15.45
N LEU A 341 12.19 7.69 -15.23
CA LEU A 341 12.96 6.64 -14.57
C LEU A 341 14.23 6.31 -15.37
N ASP A 342 14.08 6.08 -16.67
CA ASP A 342 15.16 5.75 -17.59
C ASP A 342 16.21 6.87 -17.61
N ALA A 343 15.76 8.13 -17.68
CA ALA A 343 16.63 9.30 -17.63
C ALA A 343 17.39 9.39 -16.28
N THR A 344 16.73 9.12 -15.15
CA THR A 344 17.41 9.11 -13.84
C THR A 344 18.53 8.08 -13.81
N PHE A 345 18.27 6.84 -14.22
CA PHE A 345 19.30 5.79 -14.23
C PHE A 345 20.41 6.01 -15.27
N ALA A 346 20.10 6.61 -16.41
CA ALA A 346 21.09 6.93 -17.44
C ALA A 346 22.08 8.01 -16.95
N ASN A 347 21.58 9.00 -16.20
CA ASN A 347 22.33 10.18 -15.77
C ASN A 347 22.91 10.06 -14.35
N PHE A 348 22.53 9.06 -13.57
CA PHE A 348 23.08 8.86 -12.23
C PHE A 348 24.55 8.41 -12.30
N THR A 349 25.44 9.21 -11.72
CA THR A 349 26.90 8.97 -11.65
C THR A 349 27.38 8.80 -10.24
#